data_AF-A0A968N617-F1
#
_entry.id   AF-A0A968N617-F1
#
_cell.length_a   1.000
_cell.length_b   1.000
_cell.length_c   1.000
_cell.angle_alpha   90.00
_cell.angle_beta   90.00
_cell.angle_gamma   90.00
#
_symmetry.space_group_name_H-M   'P 1'
#
loop_
_entity.id
_entity.type
_entity.pdbx_description
1 polymer ?
#
loop_
_entity_poly.entity_id
_entity_poly.type
_entity_poly.pdbx_seq_one_letter_code
_entity_poly.pdbx_strand_id
1 'polypeptide(L)'
;MPVITPPELLESRVHFGHQTRCWNPKMDEYICTARNGVHIIDPVQTAQLMEDAYEYVRIAAEQGRSFLFVGTERQAAGMVAQEAACCNSFYINQRWLGGMLTNDEF
;
A
#
# COMPACT_ATOMS: atom_id res chain seq x y z
N MET A 1 -13.45 9.86 12.30
CA MET A 1 -12.66 10.85 11.54
C MET A 1 -12.07 10.11 10.38
N PRO A 2 -12.00 10.69 9.16
CA PRO A 2 -11.37 10.02 8.03
C PRO A 2 -9.93 9.67 8.39
N VAL A 3 -9.47 8.48 8.00
CA VAL A 3 -8.13 8.01 8.35
C VAL A 3 -7.06 8.92 7.73
N ILE A 4 -7.30 9.39 6.50
CA ILE A 4 -6.47 10.35 5.77
C ILE A 4 -7.38 11.28 4.95
N THR A 5 -7.00 12.55 4.84
CA THR A 5 -7.71 13.55 4.02
C THR A 5 -7.03 13.78 2.66
N PRO A 6 -7.76 14.17 1.59
CA PRO A 6 -7.15 14.46 0.30
C PRO A 6 -6.03 15.53 0.32
N PRO A 7 -6.12 16.61 1.13
CA PRO A 7 -5.00 17.55 1.29
C PRO A 7 -3.71 16.90 1.81
N GLU A 8 -3.80 15.98 2.77
CA GLU A 8 -2.62 15.28 3.32
C GLU A 8 -1.94 14.38 2.25
N LEU A 9 -2.72 13.76 1.37
CA LEU A 9 -2.20 12.99 0.23
C LEU A 9 -1.50 13.88 -0.81
N LEU A 10 -1.95 15.12 -0.97
CA LEU A 10 -1.30 16.10 -1.83
C LEU A 10 0.02 16.59 -1.23
N GLU A 11 0.03 16.93 0.07
CA GLU A 11 1.21 17.41 0.79
C GLU A 11 2.32 16.36 0.87
N SER A 12 1.95 15.09 1.11
CA SER A 12 2.88 13.94 1.16
C SER A 12 3.41 13.51 -0.20
N ARG A 13 2.88 14.05 -1.31
CA ARG A 13 3.28 13.74 -2.68
C ARG A 13 3.08 12.27 -3.10
N VAL A 14 2.18 11.54 -2.45
CA VAL A 14 1.89 10.13 -2.79
C VAL A 14 1.05 9.97 -4.07
N HIS A 15 0.47 11.06 -4.58
CA HIS A 15 -0.32 11.08 -5.80
C HIS A 15 0.50 10.93 -7.10
N PHE A 16 1.84 10.96 -7.02
CA PHE A 16 2.70 10.75 -8.19
C PHE A 16 2.84 9.25 -8.49
N GLY A 17 2.37 8.84 -9.67
CA GLY A 17 2.56 7.50 -10.20
C GLY A 17 3.85 7.38 -11.02
N HIS A 18 3.86 6.39 -11.92
CA HIS A 18 4.98 6.17 -12.85
C HIS A 18 4.89 7.03 -14.12
N GLN A 19 5.94 6.94 -14.94
CA GLN A 19 5.97 7.54 -16.27
C GLN A 19 4.91 6.91 -17.17
N THR A 20 4.33 7.68 -18.10
CA THR A 20 3.25 7.24 -18.99
C THR A 20 3.59 6.08 -19.91
N ARG A 21 4.89 5.80 -20.12
CA ARG A 21 5.38 4.64 -20.88
C ARG A 21 5.45 3.34 -20.06
N CYS A 22 5.38 3.43 -18.74
CA CYS A 22 5.53 2.32 -17.80
C CYS A 22 4.29 2.19 -16.91
N TRP A 23 3.10 2.15 -17.54
CA TRP A 23 1.82 2.04 -16.85
C TRP A 23 1.08 0.76 -17.24
N ASN A 24 0.15 0.34 -16.39
CA ASN A 24 -0.74 -0.78 -16.65
C ASN A 24 -2.12 -0.23 -17.06
N PRO A 25 -2.68 -0.61 -18.23
CA PRO A 25 -3.99 -0.12 -18.69
C PRO A 25 -5.14 -0.32 -17.71
N LYS A 26 -5.06 -1.31 -16.81
CA LYS A 26 -6.07 -1.52 -15.76
C LYS A 26 -6.09 -0.40 -14.71
N MET A 27 -5.08 0.46 -14.68
CA MET A 27 -5.02 1.59 -13.73
C MET A 27 -5.76 2.83 -14.23
N ASP A 28 -6.36 2.80 -15.42
CA ASP A 28 -7.02 3.96 -16.04
C ASP A 28 -8.09 4.59 -15.11
N GLU A 29 -8.87 3.76 -14.43
CA GLU A 29 -9.90 4.21 -13.49
C GLU A 29 -9.37 4.88 -12.21
N TYR A 30 -8.06 4.73 -11.93
CA TYR A 30 -7.39 5.32 -10.76
C TYR A 30 -6.51 6.53 -11.10
N ILE A 31 -6.33 6.83 -12.40
CA ILE A 31 -5.48 7.91 -12.89
C ILE A 31 -6.37 9.10 -13.24
N CYS A 32 -6.17 10.24 -12.57
CA CYS A 32 -6.96 11.44 -12.86
C CYS A 32 -6.43 12.19 -14.09
N THR A 33 -5.10 12.26 -14.25
CA THR A 33 -4.46 12.95 -15.38
C THR A 33 -2.98 12.56 -15.50
N ALA A 34 -2.29 13.09 -16.49
CA ALA A 34 -0.84 13.01 -16.60
C ALA A 34 -0.24 14.40 -16.81
N ARG A 35 0.83 14.72 -16.07
CA ARG A 35 1.54 16.00 -16.18
C ARG A 35 3.03 15.73 -16.35
N ASN A 36 3.65 16.37 -17.35
CA ASN A 36 5.07 16.21 -17.66
C ASN A 36 5.49 14.72 -17.84
N GLY A 37 4.61 13.91 -18.42
CA GLY A 37 4.87 12.49 -18.66
C GLY A 37 4.79 11.57 -17.42
N VAL A 38 4.28 12.07 -16.28
CA VAL A 38 4.03 11.29 -15.06
C VAL A 38 2.53 11.23 -14.80
N HIS A 39 2.02 10.04 -14.50
CA HIS A 39 0.62 9.86 -14.10
C HIS A 39 0.36 10.44 -12.71
N ILE A 40 -0.81 11.06 -12.54
CA ILE A 40 -1.30 11.54 -11.26
C ILE A 40 -2.47 10.63 -10.86
N ILE A 41 -2.34 9.99 -9.72
CA ILE A 41 -3.35 9.13 -9.10
C ILE A 41 -4.39 10.02 -8.43
N ASP A 42 -5.67 9.67 -8.51
CA ASP A 42 -6.75 10.45 -7.89
C ASP A 42 -6.67 10.40 -6.35
N PRO A 43 -6.35 11.52 -5.66
CA PRO A 43 -6.25 11.54 -4.21
C PRO A 43 -7.61 11.45 -3.51
N VAL A 44 -8.70 11.87 -4.16
CA VAL A 44 -10.06 11.79 -3.61
C VAL A 44 -10.50 10.33 -3.60
N GLN A 45 -10.32 9.64 -4.74
CA GLN A 45 -10.61 8.21 -4.83
C GLN A 45 -9.71 7.39 -3.88
N THR A 46 -8.42 7.74 -3.79
CA THR A 46 -7.49 7.10 -2.85
C THR A 46 -7.96 7.23 -1.40
N ALA A 47 -8.41 8.41 -0.97
CA ALA A 47 -8.91 8.63 0.38
C ALA A 47 -10.16 7.77 0.68
N GLN A 48 -11.07 7.63 -0.28
CA GLN A 48 -12.26 6.79 -0.12
C GLN A 48 -11.90 5.30 -0.01
N LEU A 49 -11.05 4.80 -0.92
CA LEU A 49 -10.63 3.39 -0.92
C LEU A 49 -9.77 3.04 0.29
N MET A 50 -9.02 4.02 0.83
CA MET A 50 -8.25 3.85 2.07
C MET A 50 -9.16 3.63 3.28
N GLU A 51 -10.30 4.32 3.36
CA GLU A 51 -11.29 4.12 4.42
C GLU A 51 -11.89 2.71 4.36
N ASP A 52 -12.23 2.23 3.16
CA ASP A 52 -12.75 0.87 2.96
C ASP A 52 -11.72 -0.20 3.35
N ALA A 53 -10.46 0.00 2.96
CA ALA A 53 -9.35 -0.90 3.33
C ALA A 53 -9.09 -0.89 4.84
N TYR A 54 -9.12 0.28 5.47
CA TYR A 54 -8.95 0.43 6.91
C TYR A 54 -10.04 -0.31 7.68
N GLU A 55 -11.30 -0.16 7.27
CA GLU A 55 -12.44 -0.82 7.91
C GLU A 55 -12.32 -2.35 7.81
N TYR A 56 -11.91 -2.86 6.64
CA TYR A 56 -11.66 -4.29 6.47
C TYR A 56 -10.55 -4.80 7.42
N VAL A 57 -9.42 -4.09 7.49
CA VAL A 57 -8.29 -4.48 8.36
C VAL A 57 -8.69 -4.42 9.82
N ARG A 58 -9.46 -3.41 10.24
CA ARG A 58 -9.99 -3.28 11.60
C ARG A 58 -10.86 -4.48 11.98
N ILE A 59 -11.85 -4.81 11.14
CA ILE A 59 -12.74 -5.97 11.38
C ILE A 59 -11.94 -7.28 11.39
N ALA A 60 -10.99 -7.45 10.47
CA ALA A 60 -10.13 -8.65 10.44
C ALA A 60 -9.27 -8.78 11.71
N ALA A 61 -8.73 -7.67 12.22
CA ALA A 61 -7.96 -7.65 13.46
C ALA A 61 -8.83 -7.99 14.68
N GLU A 62 -10.06 -7.47 14.74
CA GLU A 62 -11.03 -7.80 15.80
C GLU A 62 -11.41 -9.29 15.82
N GLN A 63 -11.37 -9.94 14.66
CA GLN A 63 -11.57 -11.38 14.51
C GLN A 63 -10.33 -12.22 14.87
N GLY A 64 -9.21 -11.58 15.27
CA GLY A 64 -7.97 -12.27 15.62
C GLY A 64 -7.20 -12.81 14.41
N ARG A 65 -7.42 -12.27 13.20
CA ARG A 65 -6.66 -12.67 12.02
C ARG A 65 -5.21 -12.19 12.11
N SER A 66 -4.31 -12.97 11.53
CA SER A 66 -2.90 -12.60 11.40
C SER A 66 -2.66 -11.77 10.14
N PHE A 67 -1.71 -10.84 10.21
CA PHE A 67 -1.28 -10.01 9.09
C PHE A 67 0.19 -10.28 8.78
N LEU A 68 0.54 -10.19 7.49
CA LEU A 68 1.91 -10.29 7.02
C LEU A 68 2.23 -9.02 6.24
N PHE A 69 3.19 -8.25 6.74
CA PHE A 69 3.67 -7.04 6.07
C PHE A 69 4.80 -7.41 5.10
N VAL A 70 4.74 -6.90 3.87
CA VAL A 70 5.75 -7.22 2.84
C VAL A 70 6.25 -5.94 2.20
N GLY A 71 7.55 -5.70 2.29
CA GLY A 71 8.17 -4.50 1.71
C GLY A 71 9.65 -4.72 1.46
N THR A 72 10.01 -5.11 0.25
CA THR A 72 11.37 -5.53 -0.11
C THR A 72 12.19 -4.39 -0.73
N GLU A 73 11.53 -3.28 -1.10
CA GLU A 73 12.18 -2.11 -1.64
C GLU A 73 13.04 -1.42 -0.58
N ARG A 74 14.25 -0.98 -0.95
CA ARG A 74 15.21 -0.37 -0.04
C ARG A 74 14.63 0.80 0.76
N GLN A 75 13.72 1.57 0.16
CA GLN A 75 13.08 2.72 0.80
C GLN A 75 11.99 2.30 1.79
N ALA A 76 11.31 1.17 1.56
CA ALA A 76 10.20 0.67 2.37
C ALA A 76 10.63 -0.33 3.46
N ALA A 77 11.75 -1.04 3.27
CA ALA A 77 12.17 -2.16 4.11
C ALA A 77 12.31 -1.82 5.60
N GLY A 78 12.83 -0.62 5.91
CA GLY A 78 12.94 -0.16 7.30
C GLY A 78 11.56 0.14 7.91
N MET A 79 10.72 0.87 7.18
CA MET A 79 9.39 1.28 7.66
C MET A 79 8.49 0.06 7.89
N VAL A 80 8.48 -0.90 6.96
CA VAL A 80 7.68 -2.12 7.07
C VAL A 80 8.05 -2.95 8.30
N ALA A 81 9.35 -3.13 8.57
CA ALA A 81 9.78 -3.88 9.75
C ALA A 81 9.44 -3.16 11.06
N GLN A 82 9.59 -1.83 11.09
CA GLN A 82 9.26 -1.02 12.25
C GLN A 82 7.76 -1.07 12.57
N GLU A 83 6.89 -0.78 11.60
CA GLU A 83 5.45 -0.74 11.83
C GLU A 83 4.86 -2.12 12.17
N ALA A 84 5.36 -3.18 11.54
CA ALA A 84 4.98 -4.55 11.88
C ALA A 84 5.40 -4.91 13.32
N ALA A 85 6.59 -4.49 13.76
CA ALA A 85 7.03 -4.72 15.14
C ALA A 85 6.18 -3.93 16.15
N CYS A 86 5.78 -2.70 15.83
CA CYS A 86 4.89 -1.89 16.68
C CYS A 86 3.53 -2.55 16.94
N CYS A 87 2.97 -3.24 15.94
CA CYS A 87 1.69 -3.96 16.06
C CYS A 87 1.84 -5.47 16.34
N ASN A 88 3.06 -5.94 16.64
CA ASN A 88 3.38 -7.35 16.90
C ASN A 88 2.90 -8.30 15.78
N SER A 89 3.11 -7.87 14.53
CA SER A 89 2.74 -8.59 13.32
C SER A 89 3.95 -9.20 12.60
N PHE A 90 3.72 -10.13 11.68
CA PHE A 90 4.78 -10.75 10.89
C PHE A 90 5.22 -9.81 9.75
N TYR A 91 6.49 -9.85 9.36
CA TYR A 91 6.97 -9.08 8.22
C TYR A 91 8.07 -9.76 7.41
N ILE A 92 8.16 -9.38 6.13
CA ILE A 92 9.26 -9.68 5.22
C ILE A 92 9.73 -8.37 4.61
N ASN A 93 10.93 -7.93 5.01
CA ASN A 93 11.52 -6.68 4.52
C ASN A 93 12.79 -6.88 3.68
N GLN A 94 13.17 -8.13 3.42
CA GLN A 94 14.29 -8.50 2.56
C GLN A 94 13.77 -9.18 1.30
N ARG A 95 14.30 -10.34 0.93
CA ARG A 95 13.85 -11.09 -0.23
C ARG A 95 12.66 -11.99 0.15
N TRP A 96 11.59 -11.91 -0.63
CA TRP A 96 10.53 -12.93 -0.61
C TRP A 96 11.04 -14.22 -1.22
N LEU A 97 11.07 -15.32 -0.44
CA LEU A 97 11.43 -16.64 -0.94
C LEU A 97 10.19 -17.30 -1.56
N GLY A 98 10.33 -17.83 -2.76
CA GLY A 98 9.25 -18.55 -3.43
C GLY A 98 8.81 -19.74 -2.58
N GLY A 99 7.50 -19.91 -2.39
CA GLY A 99 6.94 -20.96 -1.56
C GLY A 99 6.60 -20.56 -0.12
N MET A 100 6.96 -19.36 0.35
CA MET A 100 6.71 -18.93 1.75
C MET A 100 5.25 -19.04 2.23
N LEU A 101 4.26 -18.94 1.34
CA LEU A 101 2.83 -19.10 1.68
C LEU A 101 2.19 -20.35 1.11
N THR A 102 2.80 -20.97 0.10
CA THR A 102 2.18 -22.06 -0.67
C THR A 102 2.87 -23.41 -0.45
N ASN A 103 4.03 -23.40 0.20
CA ASN A 103 4.86 -24.56 0.49
C ASN A 103 5.49 -24.36 1.87
N ASP A 104 4.64 -24.37 2.89
CA ASP A 104 4.95 -24.18 4.30
C ASP A 104 5.24 -25.49 5.06
N GLU A 105 5.23 -26.63 4.35
CA GLU A 105 5.48 -27.96 4.91
C GLU A 105 6.98 -28.27 5.18
N PHE A 106 7.86 -27.28 5.10
CA PHE A 106 9.29 -27.41 5.43
C PHE A 106 9.69 -26.55 6.62
#